data_AF-A0A2S6MIP7-F1
#
_entry.id   AF-A0A2S6MIP7-F1
#
_cell.length_a   1.000
_cell.length_b   1.000
_cell.length_c   1.000
_cell.angle_alpha   90.00
_cell.angle_beta   90.00
_cell.angle_gamma   90.00
#
_symmetry.space_group_name_H-M   'P 1'
#
loop_
_entity.id
_entity.type
_entity.pdbx_description
1 polymer ?
#
loop_
_entity_poly.entity_id
_entity_poly.type
_entity_poly.pdbx_seq_one_letter_code
_entity_poly.pdbx_strand_id
1 'polypeptide(L)' 'MSGHQRRLIREHNERAWSVWTAEALRRSKKPPALRRLQARMPREQRKRQSWQDMKAVAKLLTQALGGQVVAKQDAS' A
#
# COMPACT_ATOMS: atom_id res chain seq x y z
N MET A 1 -7.20 3.72 12.74
CA MET A 1 -5.85 4.26 13.01
C MET A 1 -5.69 5.62 12.36
N SER A 2 -5.04 6.52 13.08
CA SER A 2 -4.68 7.85 12.58
C SER A 2 -3.63 7.75 11.48
N GLY A 3 -3.57 8.76 10.60
CA GLY A 3 -2.51 8.87 9.59
C GLY A 3 -1.11 8.90 10.23
N HIS A 4 -1.00 9.47 11.42
CA HIS A 4 0.22 9.49 12.22
C HIS A 4 0.75 8.08 12.52
N GLN A 5 -0.11 7.17 12.97
CA GLN A 5 0.28 5.80 13.29
C GLN A 5 0.76 5.03 12.05
N ARG A 6 0.17 5.27 10.88
CA ARG A 6 0.65 4.68 9.61
C ARG A 6 2.02 5.20 9.21
N ARG A 7 2.26 6.49 9.41
CA ARG A 7 3.56 7.12 9.14
C ARG A 7 4.65 6.47 10.01
N LEU A 8 4.39 6.32 11.31
CA LEU A 8 5.32 5.67 12.24
C LEU A 8 5.61 4.21 11.86
N ILE A 9 4.60 3.43 11.45
CA ILE A 9 4.80 2.05 10.97
C ILE A 9 5.69 2.02 9.73
N ARG A 10 5.49 2.94 8.78
CA ARG A 10 6.32 3.03 7.58
C ARG A 10 7.76 3.37 7.93
N GLU A 11 7.96 4.43 8.71
CA GLU A 11 9.30 4.87 9.17
C GLU A 11 10.02 3.74 9.93
N HIS A 12 9.30 3.00 10.78
CA HIS A 12 9.85 1.83 11.48
C HIS A 12 10.30 0.73 10.50
N ASN A 13 9.46 0.41 9.52
CA ASN A 13 9.78 -0.64 8.54
C ASN A 13 10.97 -0.27 7.65
N GLU A 14 11.11 1.01 7.30
CA GLU A 14 12.29 1.54 6.59
C GLU A 14 13.56 1.38 7.42
N ARG A 15 13.52 1.75 8.71
CA ARG A 15 14.66 1.56 9.64
C ARG A 15 15.02 0.09 9.82
N ALA A 16 14.01 -0.78 9.97
CA ALA A 16 14.21 -2.22 10.11
C ALA A 16 14.92 -2.83 8.88
N TRP A 17 14.59 -2.35 7.68
CA TRP A 17 15.27 -2.76 6.45
C TRP A 17 16.75 -2.35 6.43
N SER A 18 17.06 -1.10 6.80
CA SER A 18 18.44 -0.60 6.81
C SER A 18 19.32 -1.38 7.78
N VAL A 19 18.83 -1.63 9.00
CA VAL A 19 19.57 -2.40 10.03
C VAL A 19 19.79 -3.85 9.59
N TRP A 20 18.73 -4.49 9.06
CA TRP A 20 18.83 -5.86 8.57
C TRP A 20 19.86 -6.00 7.45
N THR A 21 19.85 -5.06 6.49
CA THR A 21 20.79 -5.04 5.36
C THR A 21 22.23 -4.87 5.85
N ALA A 22 22.48 -3.98 6.82
CA ALA A 22 23.80 -3.80 7.41
C ALA A 22 24.31 -5.08 8.08
N GLU A 23 23.47 -5.77 8.86
CA GLU A 23 23.83 -7.03 9.52
C GLU A 23 24.03 -8.18 8.53
N ALA A 24 23.25 -8.24 7.44
CA ALA A 24 23.44 -9.20 6.36
C ALA A 24 24.77 -8.96 5.62
N LEU A 25 25.11 -7.70 5.32
CA LEU A 25 26.38 -7.32 4.69
C LEU A 25 27.59 -7.61 5.58
N ARG A 26 27.43 -7.49 6.91
CA ARG A 26 28.45 -7.91 7.90
C ARG A 26 28.70 -9.42 7.94
N ARG A 27 28.08 -10.20 7.05
CA ARG A 27 28.19 -11.68 6.96
C ARG A 27 27.87 -12.38 8.27
N SER A 28 26.92 -11.84 9.04
CA SER A 28 26.40 -12.57 10.19
C SER A 28 25.86 -13.92 9.71
N LYS A 29 26.30 -15.03 10.34
CA LYS A 29 25.98 -16.39 9.86
C LYS A 29 24.46 -16.63 9.73
N LYS A 30 23.65 -15.93 10.54
CA LYS A 30 22.19 -16.01 10.55
C LYS A 30 21.59 -14.67 11.00
N PRO A 31 21.39 -13.68 10.11
CA PRO A 31 20.67 -12.47 10.48
C PRO A 31 19.24 -12.82 10.90
N PRO A 32 18.62 -12.06 11.83
CA PRO A 32 17.22 -12.27 12.19
C PRO A 32 16.34 -12.13 10.94
N ALA A 33 15.30 -12.93 10.82
CA ALA A 33 14.39 -12.83 9.68
C ALA A 33 13.74 -11.44 9.65
N LEU A 34 13.86 -10.70 8.54
CA LEU A 34 13.35 -9.34 8.38
C LEU A 34 11.88 -9.19 8.79
N ARG A 35 11.04 -10.19 8.46
CA ARG A 35 9.61 -10.21 8.81
C ARG A 35 9.34 -10.14 10.32
N ARG A 36 10.33 -10.48 11.16
CA ARG A 36 10.25 -10.35 12.63
C ARG A 36 10.58 -8.94 13.11
N LEU A 37 11.33 -8.16 12.32
CA LEU A 37 11.70 -6.78 12.63
C LEU A 37 10.64 -5.79 12.15
N GLN A 38 9.89 -6.14 11.10
CA GLN A 38 8.84 -5.29 10.53
C GLN A 38 7.59 -5.24 11.42
N ALA A 39 7.08 -4.02 11.64
CA ALA A 39 5.78 -3.77 12.21
C ALA A 39 4.69 -4.19 11.22
N ARG A 40 3.72 -4.97 11.69
CA ARG A 40 2.57 -5.41 10.88
C ARG A 40 1.47 -4.37 10.97
N MET A 41 0.94 -3.95 9.83
CA MET A 41 -0.34 -3.25 9.84
C MET A 41 -1.44 -4.24 10.25
N PRO A 42 -2.39 -3.84 11.11
CA PRO A 42 -3.58 -4.63 11.38
C PRO A 42 -4.31 -4.91 10.06
N ARG A 43 -4.70 -6.17 9.85
CA ARG A 43 -5.41 -6.64 8.64
C ARG A 43 -6.72 -5.88 8.38
N GLU A 44 -7.31 -5.31 9.42
CA GLU A 44 -8.58 -4.58 9.39
C GLU A 44 -8.57 -3.28 8.58
N GLN A 45 -7.41 -2.86 8.07
CA GLN A 45 -7.25 -1.55 7.42
C GLN A 45 -7.09 -1.56 5.91
N ARG A 46 -7.33 -2.69 5.24
CA ARG A 46 -7.67 -2.62 3.81
C ARG A 46 -9.02 -1.92 3.70
N LYS A 47 -9.01 -0.60 3.57
CA LYS A 47 -10.20 0.19 3.24
C LYS A 47 -10.80 -0.48 2.01
N ARG A 48 -12.01 -1.06 2.17
CA ARG A 48 -12.78 -1.50 1.01
C ARG A 48 -13.00 -0.26 0.16
N GLN A 49 -12.52 -0.29 -1.07
CA GLN A 49 -12.74 0.79 -2.02
C GLN A 49 -14.25 0.90 -2.24
N SER A 50 -14.80 2.12 -2.19
CA SER A 50 -16.22 2.31 -2.48
C SER A 50 -16.48 2.10 -3.98
N TRP A 51 -17.70 1.79 -4.37
CA TRP A 51 -18.03 1.67 -5.80
C TRP A 51 -17.80 3.00 -6.53
N GLN A 52 -17.99 4.14 -5.84
CA GLN A 52 -17.71 5.47 -6.36
C GLN A 52 -16.22 5.65 -6.64
N ASP A 53 -15.36 5.25 -5.70
CA ASP A 53 -13.91 5.30 -5.87
C ASP A 53 -13.46 4.40 -7.03
N MET A 54 -14.04 3.20 -7.16
CA MET A 54 -13.75 2.30 -8.30
C MET A 54 -14.18 2.93 -9.63
N LYS A 55 -15.37 3.54 -9.68
CA LYS A 55 -15.88 4.24 -10.87
C LYS A 55 -14.98 5.42 -11.23
N ALA A 56 -14.50 6.19 -10.26
CA ALA A 56 -13.59 7.31 -10.48
C ALA A 56 -12.25 6.84 -11.07
N VAL A 57 -11.66 5.78 -10.52
CA VAL A 57 -10.43 5.17 -11.04
C VAL A 57 -10.64 4.64 -12.46
N ALA A 58 -11.75 3.94 -12.72
CA ALA A 58 -12.06 3.44 -14.05
C ALA A 58 -12.17 4.57 -15.08
N LYS A 59 -12.86 5.67 -14.75
CA LYS A 59 -12.97 6.84 -15.63
C LYS A 59 -11.60 7.44 -15.97
N LEU A 60 -10.74 7.62 -14.95
CA LEU A 60 -9.39 8.14 -15.13
C LEU A 60 -8.56 7.26 -16.07
N LEU A 61 -8.60 5.94 -15.86
CA LEU A 61 -7.88 4.99 -16.71
C LEU A 61 -8.41 4.99 -18.15
N THR A 62 -9.74 5.03 -18.34
CA THR A 62 -10.35 5.11 -19.68
C THR A 62 -9.90 6.37 -20.41
N GLN A 63 -9.93 7.54 -19.76
CA GLN A 63 -9.47 8.79 -20.37
C GLN A 63 -7.98 8.79 -20.70
N ALA A 64 -7.14 8.27 -19.79
CA ALA A 64 -5.69 8.18 -19.99
C ALA A 64 -5.32 7.30 -21.20
N LEU A 65 -6.14 6.28 -21.49
CA LEU A 65 -5.98 5.41 -22.65
C LEU A 65 -6.70 5.92 -23.91
N GLY A 66 -7.20 7.16 -23.90
CA GLY A 66 -7.88 7.79 -25.04
C GLY A 66 -9.33 7.34 -25.27
N GLY A 67 -9.91 6.58 -24.34
CA GLY A 67 -11.30 6.17 -24.38
C GLY A 67 -12.25 7.25 -23.87
N GLN A 68 -13.52 7.18 -24.30
CA GLN A 68 -14.60 8.03 -23.80
C GLN A 68 -15.56 7.23 -22.92
N VAL A 69 -15.94 7.81 -21.78
CA VAL A 69 -16.90 7.20 -20.86
C VAL A 69 -18.30 7.60 -21.31
N VAL A 70 -19.02 6.67 -21.93
CA VAL A 70 -20.42 6.88 -22.33
C VAL A 70 -21.33 6.68 -21.13
N ALA A 71 -22.13 7.69 -20.80
CA ALA A 71 -23.17 7.54 -19.78
C ALA A 71 -24.28 6.65 -20.34
N LYS A 72 -24.62 5.57 -19.62
CA LYS A 72 -25.84 4.82 -19.93
C LYS A 72 -27.02 5.72 -19.58
N GLN A 73 -27.81 6.11 -20.58
CA GLN A 73 -29.10 6.75 -20.33
C GLN A 73 -29.98 5.70 -19.65
N ASP A 74 -30.36 5.95 -18.41
CA ASP A 74 -31.35 5.14 -17.72
C ASP A 74 -32.66 5.33 -18.49
N ALA A 75 -33.12 4.26 -19.15
CA ALA A 75 -34.41 4.23 -19.82
C ALA A 75 -35.48 4.52 -18.76
N SER A 76 -36.13 5.68 -18.92
CA SER A 76 -37.30 6.09 -18.14
C SER A 76 -38.52 5.26 -18.54
#